data_AF-A0A959UW09-F1
#
_entry.id   AF-A0A959UW09-F1
#
_cell.length_a   1.000
_cell.length_b   1.000
_cell.length_c   1.000
_cell.angle_alpha   90.00
_cell.angle_beta   90.00
_cell.angle_gamma   90.00
#
_symmetry.space_group_name_H-M   'P 1'
#
loop_
_entity.id
_entity.type
_entity.pdbx_description
1 polymer ?
#
loop_
_entity_poly.entity_id
_entity_poly.type
_entity_poly.pdbx_seq_one_letter_code
_entity_poly.pdbx_strand_id
1 'polypeptide(L)'
;DAATDTLLLNAAVGTVVGPYQQGETWKLSKVVELAKVEEARVRHILLSTQGKDQLAIDGISARADSLLRVVKRDRSKFEELVTEFSEDPGSVQNGGVYEWFDRGRMVPEFT
;
A
#
# COMPACT_ATOMS: atom_id res chain seq x y z
N ASP A 1 -17.45 9.99 -13.96
CA ASP A 1 -17.25 8.67 -14.59
C ASP A 1 -15.81 8.59 -15.05
N ALA A 2 -15.31 7.40 -15.44
CA ALA A 2 -13.89 7.21 -15.77
C ALA A 2 -13.38 8.16 -16.88
N ALA A 3 -14.24 8.55 -17.83
CA ALA A 3 -13.89 9.49 -18.89
C ALA A 3 -13.71 10.92 -18.35
N THR A 4 -14.61 11.35 -17.47
CA THR A 4 -14.52 12.66 -16.80
C THR A 4 -13.34 12.74 -15.84
N ASP A 5 -13.07 11.65 -15.10
CA ASP A 5 -11.95 11.58 -14.17
C ASP A 5 -10.61 11.67 -14.92
N THR A 6 -10.51 11.01 -16.09
CA THR A 6 -9.34 11.12 -16.99
C THR A 6 -9.16 12.55 -17.51
N LEU A 7 -10.24 13.25 -17.85
CA LEU A 7 -10.19 14.66 -18.30
C LEU A 7 -9.74 15.61 -17.19
N LEU A 8 -10.19 15.39 -15.95
CA LEU A 8 -9.82 16.21 -14.80
C LEU A 8 -8.36 16.00 -14.38
N LEU A 9 -7.87 14.76 -14.39
CA LEU A 9 -6.49 14.43 -13.99
C LEU A 9 -5.44 14.91 -14.99
N ASN A 10 -5.79 15.01 -16.27
CA ASN A 10 -4.86 15.45 -17.33
C ASN A 10 -5.00 16.94 -17.70
N ALA A 11 -6.00 17.63 -17.14
CA ALA A 11 -6.22 19.05 -17.40
C ALA A 11 -5.24 19.93 -16.61
N ALA A 12 -4.78 21.01 -17.23
CA ALA A 12 -3.93 21.98 -16.54
C ALA A 12 -4.70 22.67 -15.40
N VAL A 13 -3.98 23.06 -14.34
CA VAL A 13 -4.55 23.89 -13.27
C VAL A 13 -5.16 25.16 -13.87
N GLY A 14 -6.38 25.47 -13.45
CA GLY A 14 -7.20 26.57 -13.95
C GLY A 14 -8.23 26.16 -15.02
N THR A 15 -8.11 24.96 -15.60
CA THR A 15 -9.04 24.46 -16.62
C THR A 15 -10.42 24.20 -16.03
N VAL A 16 -11.46 24.58 -16.77
CA VAL A 16 -12.86 24.25 -16.43
C VAL A 16 -13.31 23.11 -17.34
N VAL A 17 -13.75 22.01 -16.73
CA VAL A 17 -14.25 20.80 -17.39
C VAL A 17 -15.76 20.73 -17.20
N GLY A 18 -16.51 20.68 -18.31
CA GLY A 18 -17.96 20.53 -18.35
C GLY A 18 -18.66 21.47 -19.34
N PRO A 19 -20.01 21.57 -19.27
CA PRO A 19 -20.88 20.82 -18.36
C PRO A 19 -20.96 19.34 -18.74
N TYR A 20 -20.86 18.45 -17.75
CA TYR A 20 -21.01 17.00 -17.94
C TYR A 20 -22.10 16.46 -17.02
N GLN A 21 -22.78 15.41 -17.46
CA GLN A 21 -23.85 14.78 -16.71
C GLN A 21 -23.28 13.63 -15.88
N GLN A 22 -23.46 13.68 -14.56
CA GLN A 22 -23.09 12.59 -13.65
C GLN A 22 -24.34 12.14 -12.90
N GLY A 23 -24.92 11.01 -13.32
CA GLY A 23 -26.26 10.60 -12.88
C GLY A 23 -27.33 11.56 -13.39
N GLU A 24 -28.17 12.07 -12.50
CA GLU A 24 -29.25 13.03 -12.83
C GLU A 24 -28.80 14.50 -12.76
N THR A 25 -27.55 14.78 -12.37
CA THR A 25 -27.06 16.15 -12.13
C THR A 25 -26.05 16.58 -13.17
N TRP A 26 -26.17 17.83 -13.62
CA TRP A 26 -25.17 18.50 -14.46
C TRP A 26 -24.11 19.17 -13.59
N LYS A 27 -22.83 18.93 -13.91
CA LYS A 27 -21.69 19.44 -13.16
C LYS A 27 -20.73 20.22 -14.05
N LEU A 28 -20.13 21.26 -13.49
CA LEU A 28 -19.04 22.03 -14.07
C LEU A 28 -17.94 22.09 -13.02
N SER A 29 -16.74 21.64 -13.38
CA SER A 29 -15.64 21.44 -12.43
C SER A 29 -14.42 22.25 -12.87
N LYS A 30 -13.86 23.07 -11.98
CA LYS A 30 -12.60 23.78 -12.23
C LYS A 30 -11.46 23.07 -11.53
N VAL A 31 -10.39 22.75 -12.26
CA VAL A 31 -9.15 22.22 -11.69
C VAL A 31 -8.47 23.35 -10.94
N VAL A 32 -8.52 23.33 -9.60
CA VAL A 32 -7.92 24.39 -8.76
C VAL A 32 -6.47 24.05 -8.42
N GLU A 33 -6.18 22.78 -8.17
CA GLU A 33 -4.85 22.26 -7.89
C GLU A 33 -4.88 20.75 -8.15
N LEU A 34 -3.76 20.19 -8.66
CA LEU A 34 -3.56 18.75 -8.71
C LEU A 34 -2.72 18.36 -7.50
N ALA A 35 -3.34 17.71 -6.52
CA ALA A 35 -2.62 17.23 -5.35
C ALA A 35 -1.67 16.10 -5.76
N LYS A 36 -0.38 16.25 -5.45
CA LYS A 36 0.58 15.14 -5.53
C LYS A 36 0.36 14.24 -4.32
N VAL A 37 -0.31 13.10 -4.53
CA VAL A 37 -0.45 12.08 -3.49
C VAL A 37 0.83 11.25 -3.49
N GLU A 38 1.49 11.16 -2.34
CA GLU A 38 2.62 10.24 -2.18
C GLU A 38 2.08 8.83 -2.02
N GLU A 39 2.48 7.96 -2.95
CA GLU A 39 2.11 6.54 -2.94
C GLU A 39 3.35 5.67 -2.74
N ALA A 40 3.16 4.53 -2.07
CA ALA A 40 4.19 3.53 -1.89
C ALA A 40 3.70 2.15 -2.34
N ARG A 41 4.61 1.37 -2.93
CA ARG A 41 4.44 -0.06 -3.17
C ARG A 41 5.45 -0.80 -2.32
N VAL A 42 4.99 -1.74 -1.52
CA VAL A 42 5.83 -2.43 -0.53
C VAL A 42 5.59 -3.93 -0.55
N ARG A 43 6.49 -4.66 0.11
CA ARG A 43 6.27 -6.05 0.47
C ARG A 43 6.75 -6.31 1.89
N HIS A 44 6.06 -7.16 2.64
CA HIS A 44 6.42 -7.46 4.02
C HIS A 44 6.29 -8.95 4.37
N ILE A 45 6.88 -9.33 5.50
CA ILE A 45 6.64 -10.62 6.19
C ILE A 45 6.14 -10.25 7.59
N LEU A 46 4.90 -10.59 7.92
CA LEU A 46 4.32 -10.29 9.22
C LEU A 46 4.62 -11.42 10.20
N LEU A 47 5.20 -11.10 11.36
CA LEU A 47 5.32 -12.03 12.48
C LEU A 47 4.51 -11.46 13.64
N SER A 48 3.45 -12.14 14.07
CA SER A 48 2.51 -11.57 15.04
C SER A 48 3.07 -11.65 16.45
N THR A 49 3.03 -10.53 17.17
CA THR A 49 3.35 -10.44 18.60
C THR A 49 2.10 -10.34 19.48
N GLN A 50 0.91 -10.35 18.87
CA GLN A 50 -0.35 -10.13 19.59
C GLN A 50 -0.60 -11.22 20.64
N GLY A 51 -0.84 -10.81 21.87
CA GLY A 51 -1.14 -11.72 22.99
C GLY A 51 0.05 -12.56 23.47
N LYS A 52 1.27 -12.25 23.05
CA LYS A 52 2.49 -12.98 23.44
C LYS A 52 3.21 -12.27 24.59
N ASP A 53 3.91 -13.04 25.41
CA ASP A 53 4.75 -12.50 26.48
C ASP A 53 6.08 -11.97 25.95
N GLN A 54 6.86 -11.28 26.81
CA GLN A 54 8.12 -10.67 26.39
C GLN A 54 9.13 -11.70 25.86
N LEU A 55 9.21 -12.89 26.47
CA LEU A 55 10.14 -13.92 26.05
C LEU A 55 9.82 -14.42 24.63
N ALA A 56 8.54 -14.60 24.31
CA ALA A 56 8.09 -14.96 22.97
C ALA A 56 8.33 -13.82 21.96
N ILE A 57 8.10 -12.56 22.36
CA ILE A 57 8.37 -11.39 21.51
C ILE A 57 9.87 -11.28 21.17
N ASP A 58 10.75 -11.54 22.13
CA ASP A 58 12.21 -11.55 21.90
C ASP A 58 12.60 -12.65 20.89
N GLY A 59 12.01 -13.84 21.01
CA GLY A 59 12.19 -14.93 20.06
C GLY A 59 11.70 -14.58 18.65
N ILE A 60 10.56 -13.89 18.53
CA ILE A 60 10.01 -13.42 17.25
C ILE A 60 10.92 -12.37 16.62
N SER A 61 11.44 -11.43 17.43
CA SER A 61 12.36 -10.40 16.98
C SER A 61 13.66 -11.02 16.45
N ALA A 62 14.22 -12.01 17.17
CA ALA A 62 15.39 -12.75 16.70
C ALA A 62 15.12 -13.53 15.39
N ARG A 63 13.91 -14.05 15.20
CA ARG A 63 13.49 -14.67 13.94
C ARG A 63 13.41 -13.65 12.82
N ALA A 64 12.80 -12.48 13.06
CA ALA A 64 12.73 -11.38 12.09
C ALA A 64 14.13 -10.96 11.61
N ASP A 65 15.08 -10.80 12.54
CA ASP A 65 16.47 -10.46 12.21
C ASP A 65 17.14 -11.55 11.36
N SER A 66 16.82 -12.82 11.65
CA SER A 66 17.35 -13.96 10.89
C SER A 66 16.83 -13.97 9.46
N LEU A 67 15.53 -13.76 9.27
CA LEU A 67 14.90 -13.64 7.95
C LEU A 67 15.50 -12.46 7.18
N LEU A 68 15.68 -11.30 7.84
CA LEU A 68 16.31 -10.13 7.22
C LEU A 68 17.72 -10.45 6.72
N ARG A 69 18.53 -11.19 7.49
CA ARG A 69 19.88 -11.60 7.07
C ARG A 69 19.83 -12.51 5.85
N VAL A 70 18.88 -13.45 5.77
CA VAL A 70 18.71 -14.32 4.60
C VAL A 70 18.33 -13.49 3.37
N VAL A 71 17.30 -12.64 3.48
CA VAL A 71 16.83 -11.77 2.40
C VAL A 71 17.92 -10.81 1.91
N LYS A 72 18.74 -10.28 2.82
CA LYS A 72 19.87 -9.40 2.46
C LYS A 72 20.96 -10.14 1.67
N ARG A 73 21.15 -11.44 1.92
CA ARG A 73 22.09 -12.27 1.17
C ARG A 73 21.52 -12.72 -0.17
N ASP A 74 20.24 -13.09 -0.19
CA ASP A 74 19.54 -13.53 -1.39
C ASP A 74 18.10 -13.02 -1.38
N ARG A 75 17.83 -12.03 -2.23
CA ARG A 75 16.51 -11.40 -2.35
C ARG A 75 15.48 -12.30 -3.03
N SER A 76 15.91 -13.33 -3.77
CA SER A 76 15.01 -14.26 -4.46
C SER A 76 14.23 -15.14 -3.47
N LYS A 77 14.78 -15.34 -2.28
CA LYS A 77 14.14 -16.09 -1.19
C LYS A 77 12.96 -15.38 -0.54
N PHE A 78 12.72 -14.10 -0.83
CA PHE A 78 11.71 -13.34 -0.11
C PHE A 78 10.32 -13.95 -0.23
N GLU A 79 9.89 -14.36 -1.41
CA GLU A 79 8.56 -14.91 -1.65
C GLU A 79 8.36 -16.25 -0.93
N GLU A 80 9.35 -17.15 -1.00
CA GLU A 80 9.38 -18.40 -0.22
C GLU A 80 9.25 -18.13 1.29
N LEU A 81 10.02 -17.14 1.78
CA LEU A 81 9.97 -16.76 3.20
C LEU A 81 8.64 -16.11 3.58
N VAL A 82 7.96 -15.39 2.68
CA VAL A 82 6.62 -14.89 2.95
C VAL A 82 5.65 -16.06 3.12
N THR A 83 5.65 -17.02 2.19
CA THR A 83 4.74 -18.16 2.24
C THR A 83 4.96 -19.03 3.49
N GLU A 84 6.22 -19.18 3.93
CA GLU A 84 6.55 -20.03 5.08
C GLU A 84 6.36 -19.32 6.43
N PHE A 85 6.67 -18.02 6.51
CA PHE A 85 6.80 -17.33 7.79
C PHE A 85 5.75 -16.24 8.04
N SER A 86 5.15 -15.66 7.00
CA SER A 86 4.25 -14.52 7.19
C SER A 86 2.90 -14.96 7.73
N GLU A 87 2.45 -14.27 8.78
CA GLU A 87 1.13 -14.42 9.40
C GLU A 87 0.10 -13.45 8.81
N ASP A 88 0.43 -12.73 7.73
CA ASP A 88 -0.50 -11.82 7.06
C ASP A 88 -1.35 -12.54 5.98
N PRO A 89 -2.63 -12.84 6.24
CA PRO A 89 -3.48 -13.49 5.25
C PRO A 89 -3.77 -12.60 4.03
N GLY A 90 -3.61 -11.28 4.16
CA GLY A 90 -3.93 -10.30 3.11
C GLY A 90 -2.90 -10.24 1.99
N SER A 91 -1.64 -10.60 2.27
CA SER A 91 -0.56 -10.48 1.27
C SER A 91 0.22 -11.78 1.02
N VAL A 92 0.10 -12.82 1.85
CA VAL A 92 0.83 -14.10 1.68
C VAL A 92 0.65 -14.70 0.29
N GLN A 93 -0.57 -14.69 -0.25
CA GLN A 93 -0.87 -15.25 -1.57
C GLN A 93 -0.26 -14.45 -2.73
N ASN A 94 0.13 -13.20 -2.49
CA ASN A 94 0.74 -12.30 -3.47
C ASN A 94 2.22 -12.00 -3.14
N GLY A 95 2.91 -12.96 -2.52
CA GLY A 95 4.33 -12.80 -2.17
C GLY A 95 4.62 -11.65 -1.20
N GLY A 96 3.64 -11.28 -0.37
CA GLY A 96 3.77 -10.26 0.66
C GLY A 96 3.53 -8.85 0.16
N VAL A 97 3.10 -8.69 -1.10
CA VAL A 97 3.01 -7.41 -1.81
C VAL A 97 1.70 -6.67 -1.49
N TYR A 98 1.86 -5.42 -1.11
CA TYR A 98 0.80 -4.41 -1.18
C TYR A 98 1.08 -3.47 -2.35
N GLU A 99 0.15 -3.45 -3.30
CA GLU A 99 0.16 -2.52 -4.44
C GLU A 99 0.02 -1.07 -3.98
N TRP A 100 0.26 -0.13 -4.89
CA TRP A 100 0.28 1.31 -4.61
C TRP A 100 -0.86 1.76 -3.68
N PHE A 101 -0.46 2.37 -2.58
CA PHE A 101 -1.37 2.95 -1.59
C PHE A 101 -0.87 4.32 -1.15
N ASP A 102 -1.83 5.18 -0.79
CA ASP A 102 -1.61 6.51 -0.27
C ASP A 102 -1.23 6.50 1.21
N ARG A 103 -0.57 7.58 1.63
CA ARG A 103 -0.22 7.83 3.04
C ARG A 103 -1.52 7.93 3.87
N GLY A 104 -1.84 6.89 4.62
CA GLY A 104 -3.03 6.80 5.49
C GLY A 104 -3.86 5.53 5.34
N ARG A 105 -3.59 4.70 4.31
CA ARG A 105 -4.28 3.42 4.13
C ARG A 105 -3.82 2.32 5.10
N MET A 106 -2.57 2.41 5.55
CA MET A 106 -1.95 1.45 6.45
C MET A 106 -1.96 1.97 7.89
N VAL A 107 -1.72 1.07 8.85
CA VAL A 107 -1.58 1.45 10.26
C VAL A 107 -0.42 2.44 10.44
N PRO A 108 -0.49 3.37 11.42
CA PRO A 108 0.52 4.41 11.60
C PRO A 108 1.95 3.88 11.77
N GLU A 109 2.12 2.74 12.43
CA GLU A 109 3.43 2.13 12.66
C GLU A 109 4.07 1.57 11.38
N PHE A 110 3.28 1.41 10.31
CA PHE A 110 3.72 0.89 9.01
C PHE A 110 3.90 1.99 7.95
N THR A 111 3.35 3.21 8.18
CA THR A 111 3.33 4.34 7.23
C THR A 111 4.30 5.44 7.62
#